data_AF-A0A1W9IZS9-F1
#
_entry.id   AF-A0A1W9IZS9-F1
#
_cell.length_a   1.000
_cell.length_b   1.000
_cell.length_c   1.000
_cell.angle_alpha   90.00
_cell.angle_beta   90.00
_cell.angle_gamma   90.00
#
_symmetry.space_group_name_H-M   'P 1'
#
loop_
_entity.id
_entity.type
_entity.pdbx_description
1 polymer ?
#
loop_
_entity_poly.entity_id
_entity_poly.type
_entity_poly.pdbx_seq_one_letter_code
_entity_poly.pdbx_strand_id
1 'polypeptide(L)'
;MNASDVSSMWQTALLVGFGGAGGALLAQAVTWLRDREKAESDKKRKLQSLLAEIIDNLAHIDRHSLAGGRAIIKLLVQAWEATKGDMFSLDPELAQSLRKAYAEVWRFNCAVDCYLTESEIVRGSLKGSFEVLAAEVKPALLDSHQKLSRHLGVSI
;
A
#
# COMPACT_ATOMS: atom_id res chain seq x y z
N MET A 1 5.45 -42.38 58.32
CA MET A 1 5.50 -41.45 57.17
C MET A 1 4.30 -40.53 57.29
N ASN A 2 4.54 -39.26 57.59
CA ASN A 2 3.49 -38.29 57.92
C ASN A 2 2.76 -37.85 56.65
N ALA A 3 1.43 -37.72 56.74
CA ALA A 3 0.56 -37.26 55.65
C ALA A 3 0.84 -35.82 55.18
N SER A 4 1.72 -35.08 55.87
CA SER A 4 2.12 -33.71 55.56
C SER A 4 3.18 -33.59 54.46
N ASP A 5 3.92 -34.66 54.15
CA ASP A 5 4.97 -34.61 53.10
C ASP A 5 4.44 -34.90 51.70
N VAL A 6 3.27 -35.53 51.59
CA VAL A 6 2.67 -35.88 50.29
C VAL A 6 1.93 -34.67 49.69
N SER A 7 1.39 -33.75 50.51
CA SER A 7 0.63 -32.60 50.00
C SER A 7 1.50 -31.50 49.37
N SER A 8 2.76 -31.33 49.82
CA SER A 8 3.69 -30.32 49.29
C SER A 8 4.30 -30.74 47.95
N MET A 9 4.50 -32.04 47.72
CA MET A 9 5.01 -32.57 46.43
C MET A 9 4.00 -32.42 45.29
N TRP A 10 2.70 -32.61 45.53
CA TRP A 10 1.67 -32.43 44.49
C TRP A 10 1.43 -30.95 44.14
N GLN A 11 1.56 -30.04 45.11
CA GLN A 11 1.44 -28.60 44.85
C GLN A 11 2.63 -28.06 44.04
N THR A 12 3.82 -28.61 44.25
CA THR A 12 5.03 -28.22 43.50
C THR A 12 5.04 -28.84 42.10
N ALA A 13 4.55 -30.08 41.94
CA ALA A 13 4.38 -30.72 40.64
C ALA A 13 3.31 -30.06 39.75
N LEU A 14 2.24 -29.51 40.35
CA LEU A 14 1.22 -28.74 39.62
C LEU A 14 1.74 -27.36 39.18
N LEU A 15 2.52 -26.65 40.01
CA LEU A 15 3.12 -25.36 39.62
C LEU A 15 4.23 -25.51 38.57
N VAL A 16 5.02 -26.58 38.62
CA VAL A 16 6.06 -26.85 37.61
C VAL A 16 5.47 -27.47 36.33
N GLY A 17 4.40 -28.25 36.42
CA GLY A 17 3.69 -28.85 35.28
C GLY A 17 2.92 -27.84 34.42
N PHE A 18 2.38 -26.77 35.02
CA PHE A 18 1.72 -25.68 34.29
C PHE A 18 2.68 -24.57 33.83
N GLY A 19 3.85 -24.41 34.47
CA GLY A 19 4.86 -23.40 34.10
C GLY A 19 5.57 -23.68 32.76
N GLY A 20 5.78 -24.94 32.39
CA GLY A 20 6.49 -25.31 31.16
C GLY A 20 5.64 -25.23 29.90
N ALA A 21 4.51 -25.96 29.87
CA ALA A 21 3.64 -26.01 28.68
C ALA A 21 2.69 -24.81 28.58
N GLY A 22 2.10 -24.37 29.70
CA GLY A 22 1.25 -23.18 29.75
C GLY A 22 2.05 -21.89 29.49
N GLY A 23 3.27 -21.80 30.05
CA GLY A 23 4.20 -20.71 29.77
C GLY A 23 4.63 -20.66 28.30
N ALA A 24 4.90 -21.81 27.67
CA ALA A 24 5.24 -21.88 26.26
C ALA A 24 4.09 -21.48 25.33
N LEU A 25 2.84 -21.87 25.67
CA LEU A 25 1.65 -21.47 24.90
C LEU A 25 1.37 -19.97 25.04
N LEU A 26 1.52 -19.40 26.24
CA LEU A 26 1.39 -17.95 26.45
C LEU A 26 2.48 -17.17 25.71
N ALA A 27 3.72 -17.65 25.73
CA ALA A 27 4.82 -17.03 24.98
C ALA A 27 4.54 -17.04 23.46
N GLN A 28 4.05 -18.16 22.92
CA GLN A 28 3.66 -18.26 21.50
C GLN A 28 2.49 -17.34 21.14
N ALA A 29 1.48 -17.23 22.01
CA ALA A 29 0.37 -16.31 21.81
C ALA A 29 0.82 -14.84 21.79
N VAL A 30 1.74 -14.46 22.69
CA VAL A 30 2.31 -13.10 22.75
C VAL A 30 3.13 -12.78 21.50
N THR A 31 3.95 -13.71 21.00
CA THR A 31 4.70 -13.49 19.75
C THR A 31 3.76 -13.33 18.56
N TRP A 32 2.71 -14.15 18.47
CA TRP A 32 1.72 -14.06 17.41
C TRP A 32 0.95 -12.73 17.43
N LEU A 33 0.55 -12.25 18.61
CA LEU A 33 -0.11 -10.94 18.75
C LEU A 33 0.80 -9.80 18.29
N ARG A 34 2.08 -9.82 18.70
CA ARG A 34 3.07 -8.82 18.30
C ARG A 34 3.29 -8.81 16.78
N ASP A 35 3.39 -9.99 16.16
CA ASP A 35 3.57 -10.11 14.72
C ASP A 35 2.35 -9.59 13.95
N ARG A 36 1.15 -9.83 14.48
CA ARG A 36 -0.11 -9.31 13.93
C ARG A 36 -0.18 -7.79 14.01
N GLU A 37 0.15 -7.20 15.16
CA GLU A 37 0.20 -5.74 15.33
C GLU A 37 1.22 -5.10 14.39
N LYS A 38 2.40 -5.73 14.25
CA LYS A 38 3.43 -5.25 13.33
C LYS A 38 2.96 -5.30 11.88
N ALA A 39 2.32 -6.38 11.44
CA ALA A 39 1.78 -6.53 10.10
C ALA A 39 0.71 -5.47 9.80
N GLU A 40 -0.15 -5.18 10.76
CA GLU A 40 -1.20 -4.15 10.63
C GLU A 40 -0.61 -2.73 10.56
N SER A 41 0.40 -2.45 11.37
CA SER A 41 1.15 -1.19 11.33
C SER A 41 1.90 -0.99 10.01
N ASP A 42 2.57 -2.05 9.52
CA ASP A 42 3.28 -2.03 8.24
C ASP A 42 2.32 -1.80 7.07
N LYS A 43 1.15 -2.46 7.07
CA LYS A 43 0.09 -2.23 6.09
C LYS A 43 -0.38 -0.78 6.10
N LYS A 44 -0.67 -0.23 7.28
CA LYS A 44 -1.09 1.18 7.42
C LYS A 44 -0.04 2.14 6.86
N ARG A 45 1.23 1.91 7.16
CA ARG A 45 2.36 2.71 6.64
C ARG A 45 2.45 2.65 5.12
N LYS A 46 2.31 1.46 4.52
CA LYS A 46 2.27 1.29 3.05
C LYS A 46 1.12 2.07 2.41
N LEU A 47 -0.08 1.98 2.97
CA LEU A 47 -1.25 2.71 2.48
C LEU A 47 -1.09 4.23 2.62
N GLN A 48 -0.46 4.72 3.69
CA GLN A 48 -0.13 6.14 3.82
C GLN A 48 0.90 6.59 2.77
N SER A 49 1.90 5.76 2.49
CA SER A 49 2.86 6.03 1.41
C SER A 49 2.16 6.05 0.04
N LEU A 50 1.20 5.16 -0.17
CA LEU A 50 0.40 5.11 -1.40
C LEU A 50 -0.47 6.36 -1.56
N LEU A 51 -1.07 6.84 -0.45
CA LEU A 51 -1.84 8.07 -0.46
C LEU A 51 -0.96 9.27 -0.82
N ALA A 52 0.23 9.37 -0.23
CA ALA A 52 1.19 10.43 -0.56
C ALA A 52 1.61 10.39 -2.04
N GLU A 53 1.83 9.19 -2.59
CA GLU A 53 2.15 9.01 -4.00
C GLU A 53 1.00 9.45 -4.92
N ILE A 54 -0.25 9.13 -4.58
CA ILE A 54 -1.43 9.57 -5.33
C ILE A 54 -1.55 11.11 -5.31
N ILE A 55 -1.33 11.73 -4.16
CA ILE A 55 -1.35 13.19 -4.01
C ILE A 55 -0.27 13.84 -4.89
N ASP A 56 0.95 13.29 -4.88
CA ASP A 56 2.04 13.79 -5.71
C ASP A 56 1.71 13.66 -7.20
N ASN A 57 1.25 12.48 -7.62
CA ASN A 57 0.82 12.25 -9.00
C ASN A 57 -0.30 13.23 -9.43
N LEU A 58 -1.28 13.51 -8.57
CA LEU A 58 -2.32 14.51 -8.83
C LEU A 58 -1.75 15.93 -8.96
N ALA A 59 -0.74 16.30 -8.19
CA ALA A 59 -0.09 17.60 -8.27
C ALA A 59 0.73 17.78 -9.56
N HIS A 60 1.16 16.67 -10.17
CA HIS A 60 2.06 16.65 -11.31
C HIS A 60 1.38 16.34 -12.66
N ILE A 61 0.22 15.65 -12.67
CA ILE A 61 -0.47 15.25 -13.91
C ILE A 61 -0.86 16.44 -14.80
N ASP A 62 -1.23 17.59 -14.22
CA ASP A 62 -1.59 18.79 -14.99
C ASP A 62 -0.36 19.62 -15.42
N ARG A 63 0.85 19.29 -14.93
CA ARG A 63 2.06 20.06 -15.22
C ARG A 63 2.68 19.70 -16.57
N HIS A 64 2.19 18.64 -17.23
CA HIS A 64 2.62 18.23 -18.56
C HIS A 64 2.15 19.24 -19.62
N SER A 65 2.98 20.24 -19.93
CA SER A 65 2.76 21.12 -21.08
C SER A 65 3.88 20.93 -22.10
N LEU A 66 3.54 20.28 -23.20
CA LEU A 66 4.38 20.08 -24.37
C LEU A 66 4.56 21.35 -25.22
N ALA A 67 3.98 22.49 -24.80
CA ALA A 67 3.98 23.74 -25.56
C ALA A 67 4.96 24.79 -25.03
N GLY A 68 5.50 24.62 -23.82
CA GLY A 68 6.21 25.71 -23.12
C GLY A 68 7.57 25.33 -22.52
N GLY A 69 8.23 24.28 -23.02
CA GLY A 69 9.53 23.84 -22.49
C GLY A 69 9.47 23.19 -21.10
N ARG A 70 8.28 22.76 -20.64
CA ARG A 70 8.17 21.95 -19.42
C ARG A 70 8.52 20.49 -19.74
N ALA A 71 9.29 19.87 -18.85
CA ALA A 71 9.61 18.46 -18.93
C ALA A 71 8.33 17.61 -18.83
N ILE A 72 8.22 16.57 -19.65
CA ILE A 72 7.27 15.49 -19.41
C ILE A 72 7.82 14.69 -18.23
N ILE A 73 7.00 14.49 -17.21
CA ILE A 73 7.43 13.85 -15.96
C ILE A 73 6.71 12.50 -15.89
N LYS A 74 7.43 11.43 -15.56
CA LYS A 74 6.77 10.17 -15.24
C LYS A 74 6.07 10.29 -13.89
N LEU A 75 4.89 9.70 -13.81
CA LEU A 75 4.17 9.54 -12.55
C LEU A 75 4.82 8.45 -11.71
N LEU A 76 4.77 8.61 -10.40
CA LEU A 76 5.32 7.70 -9.41
C LEU A 76 4.51 6.39 -9.33
N VAL A 77 5.20 5.28 -9.06
CA VAL A 77 4.63 3.93 -8.92
C VAL A 77 5.27 3.12 -7.79
N GLN A 78 6.15 3.71 -6.99
CA GLN A 78 6.98 2.98 -6.03
C GLN A 78 6.14 2.44 -4.85
N ALA A 79 5.29 3.30 -4.29
CA ALA A 79 4.39 2.93 -3.21
C ALA A 79 3.32 1.94 -3.70
N TRP A 80 2.87 2.09 -4.94
CA TRP A 80 2.01 1.10 -5.59
C TRP A 80 2.64 -0.27 -5.67
N GLU A 81 3.86 -0.36 -6.21
CA GLU A 81 4.59 -1.62 -6.34
C GLU A 81 4.81 -2.31 -5.00
N ALA A 82 5.06 -1.54 -3.93
CA ALA A 82 5.21 -2.05 -2.57
C ALA A 82 3.89 -2.54 -1.92
N THR A 83 2.74 -2.08 -2.42
CA THR A 83 1.42 -2.27 -1.80
C THR A 83 0.49 -3.19 -2.60
N LYS A 84 0.69 -3.33 -3.93
CA LYS A 84 -0.24 -4.06 -4.81
C LYS A 84 -0.44 -5.54 -4.44
N GLY A 85 0.55 -6.14 -3.77
CA GLY A 85 0.47 -7.50 -3.24
C GLY A 85 -0.51 -7.63 -2.07
N ASP A 86 -0.73 -6.57 -1.29
CA ASP A 86 -1.51 -6.60 -0.05
C ASP A 86 -3.01 -6.28 -0.28
N MET A 87 -3.41 -6.03 -1.53
CA MET A 87 -4.73 -5.51 -1.88
C MET A 87 -5.89 -6.48 -1.62
N PHE A 88 -5.62 -7.78 -1.53
CA PHE A 88 -6.64 -8.79 -1.21
C PHE A 88 -7.27 -8.57 0.17
N SER A 89 -6.56 -7.85 1.05
CA SER A 89 -7.01 -7.53 2.40
C SER A 89 -7.69 -6.17 2.53
N LEU A 90 -7.92 -5.48 1.40
CA LEU A 90 -8.65 -4.21 1.34
C LEU A 90 -10.10 -4.47 0.93
N ASP A 91 -10.93 -3.46 1.15
CA ASP A 91 -12.25 -3.40 0.55
C ASP A 91 -12.18 -3.58 -0.99
N PRO A 92 -13.04 -4.42 -1.61
CA PRO A 92 -12.98 -4.70 -3.04
C PRO A 92 -13.10 -3.46 -3.93
N GLU A 93 -13.94 -2.49 -3.57
CA GLU A 93 -14.13 -1.27 -4.38
C GLU A 93 -12.91 -0.37 -4.30
N LEU A 94 -12.31 -0.23 -3.12
CA LEU A 94 -11.03 0.46 -2.95
C LEU A 94 -9.94 -0.22 -3.78
N ALA A 95 -9.80 -1.55 -3.65
CA ALA A 95 -8.78 -2.30 -4.37
C ALA A 95 -8.93 -2.19 -5.89
N GLN A 96 -10.16 -2.22 -6.40
CA GLN A 96 -10.45 -2.02 -7.81
C GLN A 96 -10.12 -0.59 -8.27
N SER A 97 -10.47 0.44 -7.49
CA SER A 97 -10.16 1.84 -7.84
C SER A 97 -8.66 2.06 -7.99
N LEU A 98 -7.88 1.57 -7.03
CA LEU A 98 -6.43 1.69 -7.02
C LEU A 98 -5.80 0.94 -8.22
N ARG A 99 -6.25 -0.28 -8.51
CA ARG A 99 -5.79 -1.01 -9.72
C ARG A 99 -6.09 -0.24 -10.99
N LYS A 100 -7.29 0.35 -11.11
CA LYS A 100 -7.67 1.15 -12.27
C LYS A 100 -6.78 2.38 -12.40
N ALA A 101 -6.58 3.13 -11.33
CA ALA A 101 -5.72 4.30 -11.33
C ALA A 101 -4.29 3.97 -11.77
N TYR A 102 -3.70 2.90 -11.22
CA TYR A 102 -2.34 2.52 -11.55
C TYR A 102 -2.19 1.83 -12.91
N ALA A 103 -3.26 1.26 -13.48
CA ALA A 103 -3.29 0.86 -14.88
C ALA A 103 -3.21 2.09 -15.81
N GLU A 104 -3.94 3.17 -15.51
CA GLU A 104 -3.85 4.41 -16.28
C GLU A 104 -2.49 5.11 -16.11
N VAL A 105 -1.95 5.17 -14.89
CA VAL A 105 -0.60 5.68 -14.62
C VAL A 105 0.45 4.91 -15.44
N TRP A 106 0.33 3.58 -15.51
CA TRP A 106 1.24 2.77 -16.32
C TRP A 106 1.12 3.10 -17.81
N ARG A 107 -0.11 3.19 -18.35
CA ARG A 107 -0.34 3.59 -19.76
C ARG A 107 0.26 4.96 -20.06
N PHE A 108 0.07 5.92 -19.16
CA PHE A 108 0.67 7.26 -19.26
C PHE A 108 2.19 7.18 -19.30
N ASN A 109 2.81 6.48 -18.34
CA ASN A 109 4.27 6.34 -18.26
C ASN A 109 4.86 5.63 -19.51
N CYS A 110 4.17 4.64 -20.06
CA CYS A 110 4.55 4.02 -21.33
C CYS A 110 4.51 5.01 -22.49
N ALA A 111 3.48 5.86 -22.56
CA ALA A 111 3.43 6.92 -23.58
C ALA A 111 4.59 7.90 -23.43
N VAL A 112 4.97 8.27 -22.19
CA VAL A 112 6.15 9.09 -21.91
C VAL A 112 7.43 8.41 -22.44
N ASP A 113 7.60 7.12 -22.17
CA ASP A 113 8.74 6.34 -22.68
C ASP A 113 8.81 6.34 -24.20
N CYS A 114 7.68 6.06 -24.87
CA CYS A 114 7.62 6.12 -26.34
C CYS A 114 8.05 7.50 -26.84
N TYR A 115 7.48 8.59 -26.28
CA TYR A 115 7.82 9.95 -26.67
C TYR A 115 9.31 10.27 -26.52
N LEU A 116 9.94 9.84 -25.43
CA LEU A 116 11.36 10.08 -25.19
C LEU A 116 12.26 9.34 -26.18
N THR A 117 11.82 8.18 -26.66
CA THR A 117 12.58 7.35 -27.63
C THR A 117 12.34 7.71 -29.09
N GLU A 118 11.24 8.41 -29.40
CA GLU A 118 10.86 8.73 -30.77
C GLU A 118 11.56 9.96 -31.35
N SER A 119 11.61 10.01 -32.68
CA SER A 119 12.12 11.15 -33.46
C SER A 119 11.20 12.38 -33.34
N GLU A 120 11.75 13.58 -33.55
CA GLU A 120 11.00 14.85 -33.41
C GLU A 120 9.72 14.94 -34.25
N ILE A 121 9.70 14.31 -35.43
CA ILE A 121 8.54 14.29 -36.33
C ILE A 121 7.35 13.58 -35.69
N VAL A 122 7.60 12.48 -34.96
CA VAL A 122 6.53 11.67 -34.33
C VAL A 122 6.12 12.23 -32.96
N ARG A 123 7.05 12.88 -32.25
CA ARG A 123 6.75 13.62 -31.01
C ARG A 123 5.65 14.67 -31.18
N GLY A 124 5.56 15.30 -32.35
CA GLY A 124 4.50 16.27 -32.67
C GLY A 124 3.10 15.67 -32.63
N SER A 125 2.91 14.42 -33.11
CA SER A 125 1.60 13.76 -33.10
C SER A 125 1.20 13.21 -31.73
N LEU A 126 2.18 12.83 -30.90
CA LEU A 126 1.93 12.30 -29.56
C LEU A 126 1.41 13.35 -28.57
N LYS A 127 1.54 14.65 -28.89
CA LYS A 127 1.14 15.74 -28.00
C LYS A 127 -0.35 15.72 -27.63
N GLY A 128 -1.22 15.49 -28.61
CA GLY A 128 -2.66 15.35 -28.35
C GLY A 128 -3.00 14.09 -27.55
N SER A 129 -2.17 13.04 -27.64
CA SER A 129 -2.39 11.79 -26.90
C SER A 129 -2.12 11.95 -25.40
N PHE A 130 -1.19 12.81 -25.00
CA PHE A 130 -0.91 13.04 -23.57
C PHE A 130 -2.03 13.78 -22.85
N GLU A 131 -2.68 14.75 -23.50
CA GLU A 131 -3.82 15.46 -22.91
C GLU A 131 -5.00 14.50 -22.68
N VAL A 132 -5.24 13.58 -23.62
CA VAL A 132 -6.26 12.52 -23.48
C VAL A 132 -5.89 11.57 -22.34
N LEU A 133 -4.65 11.09 -22.28
CA LEU A 133 -4.21 10.19 -21.21
C LEU A 133 -4.25 10.86 -19.84
N ALA A 134 -3.85 12.13 -19.73
CA ALA A 134 -3.95 12.89 -18.48
C ALA A 134 -5.42 13.05 -18.03
N ALA A 135 -6.34 13.26 -18.97
CA ALA A 135 -7.78 13.32 -18.70
C ALA A 135 -8.37 11.97 -18.26
N GLU A 136 -7.75 10.83 -18.60
CA GLU A 136 -8.13 9.49 -18.11
C GLU A 136 -7.51 9.19 -16.72
N VAL A 137 -6.23 9.53 -16.52
CA VAL A 137 -5.49 9.26 -15.28
C VAL A 137 -6.04 10.05 -14.10
N LYS A 138 -6.28 11.35 -14.28
CA LYS A 138 -6.69 12.27 -13.22
C LYS A 138 -7.97 11.83 -12.49
N PRO A 139 -9.10 11.53 -13.15
CA PRO A 139 -10.31 11.08 -12.45
C PRO A 139 -10.10 9.73 -11.75
N ALA A 140 -9.27 8.83 -12.30
CA ALA A 140 -8.98 7.55 -11.65
C ALA A 140 -8.15 7.73 -10.35
N LEU A 141 -7.16 8.64 -10.38
CA LEU A 141 -6.40 9.02 -9.19
C LEU A 141 -7.27 9.74 -8.16
N LEU A 142 -8.20 10.62 -8.57
CA LEU A 142 -9.12 11.31 -7.66
C LEU A 142 -10.09 10.33 -6.95
N ASP A 143 -10.67 9.38 -7.68
CA ASP A 143 -11.53 8.34 -7.09
C ASP A 143 -10.74 7.51 -6.06
N SER A 144 -9.53 7.10 -6.43
CA SER A 144 -8.63 6.35 -5.55
C SER A 144 -8.21 7.15 -4.32
N HIS A 145 -7.87 8.42 -4.49
CA HIS A 145 -7.55 9.34 -3.40
C HIS A 145 -8.72 9.42 -2.41
N GLN A 146 -9.93 9.65 -2.92
CA GLN A 146 -11.10 9.79 -2.08
C GLN A 146 -11.40 8.52 -1.28
N LYS A 147 -11.36 7.35 -1.94
CA LYS A 147 -11.61 6.07 -1.29
C LYS A 147 -10.52 5.70 -0.28
N LEU A 148 -9.25 5.95 -0.62
CA LEU A 148 -8.12 5.64 0.26
C LEU A 148 -8.08 6.57 1.49
N SER A 149 -8.33 7.87 1.31
CA SER A 149 -8.42 8.82 2.42
C SER A 149 -9.54 8.45 3.39
N ARG A 150 -10.73 8.07 2.89
CA ARG A 150 -11.81 7.53 3.73
C ARG A 150 -11.39 6.26 4.47
N HIS A 151 -10.75 5.32 3.79
CA HIS A 151 -10.26 4.08 4.40
C HIS A 151 -9.24 4.33 5.52
N LEU A 152 -8.40 5.36 5.37
CA LEU A 152 -7.40 5.75 6.36
C LEU A 152 -7.93 6.69 7.45
N GLY A 153 -9.18 7.16 7.34
CA GLY A 153 -9.76 8.14 8.25
C GLY A 153 -9.14 9.54 8.13
N VAL A 154 -8.61 9.89 6.97
CA VAL A 154 -8.03 11.21 6.67
C VAL A 154 -9.11 12.10 6.07
N SER A 155 -9.37 13.27 6.67
CA SER A 155 -10.27 14.28 6.08
C SER A 155 -9.68 14.84 4.79
N ILE A 156 -10.52 14.91 3.75
CA ILE A 156 -10.20 15.39 2.40
C ILE A 156 -10.66 16.84 2.25
#